data_AF-A0A2G6G1H1-F1
#
_entry.id   AF-A0A2G6G1H1-F1
#
_cell.length_a   1.000
_cell.length_b   1.000
_cell.length_c   1.000
_cell.angle_alpha   90.00
_cell.angle_beta   90.00
_cell.angle_gamma   90.00
#
_symmetry.space_group_name_H-M   'P 1'
#
loop_
_entity.id
_entity.type
_entity.pdbx_description
1 polymer ?
#
loop_
_entity_poly.entity_id
_entity_poly.type
_entity_poly.pdbx_seq_one_letter_code
_entity_poly.pdbx_strand_id
1 'polypeptide(L)'
;MTIADQPDIYTMPQLPVVNLKHKDDYMQLKQLFGNREVYIVSSADRLAEKSRFAKSFNGASEVAHLVINRKNIDQELLAEGQRVLRQFKNVDYITIDDELSAITSQQIRSAVDKRWDISDMVDALAAEQIVKHRMYRNAPVYKTNIDTVSSSTISGDQVDSALIDEVKRALEVDLITYLKRVDCAPKVIVMRDSNSRAVNAVAVYRELTEAEYDAMRDHPEIKTDYVEIYKENTIVIDLLAARQPTPLHNHLLMIHSEVIVDAINRGYDYSVYRLSAAKLSRVVKAGLSLSGYREIDSLAIMLTSIKAPVAIMLDAQSMLKRAYRQDRDIRSVLTNSRMALLKALVERYHDTVILTFDRAMLYDKINDIVLRENAPDRQSAYGPNLCVPYGDIYNRWLLPRAVTKALHTERVYDIGLNFFNVKASPNYPPVEAQVEVIKAFNMPLLLVDDLVDKGLRLQALERHFKAMQVPVAGLVVGIMSGLGKVRAEKKGYRILAGYYLPNMTAWYSESHLYPFIGGDAYYSGDDLASNILPSVNKIMPYMCSRNGATSGKGAIDFSMSCLHQGLSIIEKIEQKYHDAYRRPLTINRLNEVFVTPRVPYYGKKMQINHSSLPSDIIKNDVIRLEQIMTLIER
;
A
#
# COMPACT_ATOMS: atom_id res chain seq x y z
N MET A 1 11.03 -16.03 27.74
CA MET A 1 12.21 -16.81 28.17
C MET A 1 13.28 -15.93 28.81
N THR A 2 13.59 -14.75 28.27
CA THR A 2 14.64 -13.83 28.78
C THR A 2 14.43 -13.28 30.21
N ILE A 3 13.24 -13.46 30.80
CA ILE A 3 12.92 -13.03 32.18
C ILE A 3 12.34 -14.18 33.00
N ALA A 4 12.37 -15.41 32.48
CA ALA A 4 11.74 -16.55 33.13
C ALA A 4 12.54 -17.06 34.34
N ASP A 5 13.82 -16.74 34.39
CA ASP A 5 14.77 -17.03 35.47
C ASP A 5 14.93 -15.87 36.47
N GLN A 6 14.31 -14.72 36.19
CA GLN A 6 14.37 -13.56 37.06
C GLN A 6 13.28 -13.64 38.15
N PRO A 7 13.65 -13.72 39.44
CA PRO A 7 12.67 -13.78 40.51
C PRO A 7 11.84 -12.50 40.54
N ASP A 8 10.55 -12.65 40.79
CA ASP A 8 9.59 -11.55 40.92
C ASP A 8 9.40 -10.67 39.67
N ILE A 9 9.91 -11.10 38.50
CA ILE A 9 9.66 -10.46 37.21
C ILE A 9 8.68 -11.32 36.42
N TYR A 10 7.52 -10.74 36.11
CA TYR A 10 6.46 -11.41 35.36
C TYR A 10 6.01 -10.57 34.17
N THR A 11 5.64 -11.23 33.07
CA THR A 11 4.94 -10.55 31.96
C THR A 11 3.48 -10.34 32.32
N MET A 12 2.98 -9.11 32.19
CA MET A 12 1.53 -8.88 32.22
C MET A 12 0.89 -9.58 31.02
N PRO A 13 -0.22 -10.32 31.20
CA PRO A 13 -0.93 -10.95 30.09
C PRO A 13 -1.40 -9.90 29.08
N GLN A 14 -1.56 -10.31 27.81
CA GLN A 14 -2.00 -9.41 26.74
C GLN A 14 -3.41 -8.85 26.98
N LEU A 15 -4.25 -9.62 27.69
CA LEU A 15 -5.60 -9.26 28.08
C LEU A 15 -5.75 -9.34 29.61
N PRO A 16 -6.57 -8.47 30.21
CA PRO A 16 -7.33 -7.39 29.57
C PRO A 16 -6.45 -6.20 29.16
N VAL A 17 -6.89 -5.44 28.16
CA VAL A 17 -6.22 -4.21 27.72
C VAL A 17 -6.55 -3.07 28.68
N VAL A 18 -5.55 -2.34 29.15
CA VAL A 18 -5.69 -1.15 30.02
C VAL A 18 -5.15 0.08 29.29
N ASN A 19 -6.01 1.06 29.01
CA ASN A 19 -5.67 2.37 28.47
C ASN A 19 -5.88 3.47 29.51
N LEU A 20 -4.79 3.85 30.18
CA LEU A 20 -4.76 4.84 31.25
C LEU A 20 -5.07 6.29 30.83
N LYS A 21 -5.46 6.54 29.57
CA LYS A 21 -6.15 7.78 29.22
C LYS A 21 -7.53 7.86 29.88
N HIS A 22 -8.17 6.71 30.09
CA HIS A 22 -9.52 6.61 30.67
C HIS A 22 -9.45 6.25 32.15
N LYS A 23 -10.36 6.83 32.93
CA LYS A 23 -10.43 6.61 34.39
C LYS A 23 -10.98 5.22 34.74
N ASP A 24 -11.85 4.66 33.90
CA ASP A 24 -12.44 3.34 34.12
C ASP A 24 -11.37 2.24 34.02
N ASP A 25 -10.46 2.35 33.06
CA ASP A 25 -9.31 1.45 32.88
C ASP A 25 -8.35 1.49 34.08
N TYR A 26 -8.23 2.63 34.77
CA TYR A 26 -7.50 2.70 36.04
C TYR A 26 -8.18 1.87 37.14
N MET A 27 -9.51 1.92 37.23
CA MET A 27 -10.25 1.11 38.19
C MET A 27 -10.09 -0.38 37.88
N GLN A 28 -10.12 -0.75 36.60
CA GLN A 28 -9.83 -2.11 36.16
C GLN A 28 -8.40 -2.54 36.54
N LEU A 29 -7.41 -1.67 36.35
CA LEU A 29 -6.03 -1.94 36.77
C LEU A 29 -5.95 -2.21 38.29
N LYS A 30 -6.61 -1.40 39.12
CA LYS A 30 -6.67 -1.65 40.57
C LYS A 30 -7.33 -2.99 40.91
N GLN A 31 -8.44 -3.33 40.25
CA GLN A 31 -9.10 -4.61 40.47
C GLN A 31 -8.20 -5.81 40.15
N LEU A 32 -7.39 -5.73 39.09
CA LEU A 32 -6.45 -6.79 38.72
C LEU A 32 -5.39 -7.08 39.80
N PHE A 33 -4.99 -6.04 40.54
CA PHE A 33 -3.95 -6.15 41.56
C PHE A 33 -4.48 -6.12 43.00
N GLY A 34 -5.81 -5.99 43.18
CA GLY A 34 -6.48 -5.99 44.47
C GLY A 34 -5.97 -4.87 45.39
N ASN A 35 -5.49 -5.26 46.57
CA ASN A 35 -4.96 -4.33 47.57
C ASN A 35 -3.47 -3.98 47.38
N ARG A 36 -2.82 -4.48 46.32
CA ARG A 36 -1.42 -4.16 46.04
C ARG A 36 -1.31 -2.76 45.46
N GLU A 37 -0.30 -2.01 45.90
CA GLU A 37 0.02 -0.74 45.27
C GLU A 37 0.61 -0.98 43.88
N VAL A 38 0.16 -0.18 42.91
CA VAL A 38 0.58 -0.27 41.52
C VAL A 38 1.34 1.00 41.16
N TYR A 39 2.59 0.82 40.71
CA TYR A 39 3.45 1.89 40.24
C TYR A 39 3.71 1.73 38.74
N ILE A 40 3.62 2.83 38.00
CA ILE A 40 4.01 2.89 36.60
C ILE A 40 5.43 3.42 36.52
N VAL A 41 6.33 2.58 36.04
CA VAL A 41 7.70 3.00 35.75
C VAL A 41 7.72 3.65 34.37
N SER A 42 8.13 4.92 34.30
CA SER A 42 8.24 5.65 33.04
C SER A 42 9.42 6.62 33.06
N SER A 43 9.75 7.20 31.92
CA SER A 43 10.76 8.26 31.83
C SER A 43 10.08 9.59 31.47
N ALA A 44 10.61 10.69 31.96
CA ALA A 44 10.00 12.02 31.81
C ALA A 44 9.85 12.43 30.34
N ASP A 45 10.81 12.09 29.48
CA ASP A 45 10.77 12.31 28.03
C ASP A 45 9.62 11.56 27.35
N ARG A 46 9.34 10.33 27.75
CA ARG A 46 8.25 9.54 27.18
C ARG A 46 6.87 10.08 27.57
N LEU A 47 6.75 10.63 28.77
CA LEU A 47 5.54 11.33 29.18
C LEU A 47 5.34 12.64 28.41
N ALA A 48 6.42 13.38 28.15
CA ALA A 48 6.42 14.57 27.32
C ALA A 48 6.03 14.28 25.86
N GLU A 49 6.55 13.20 25.28
CA GLU A 49 6.10 12.76 23.96
C GLU A 49 4.61 12.43 23.99
N LYS A 50 4.16 11.68 25.01
CA LYS A 50 2.75 11.27 25.15
C LYS A 50 1.79 12.43 25.40
N SER A 51 2.22 13.51 26.06
CA SER A 51 1.37 14.68 26.33
C SER A 51 0.99 15.42 25.05
N ARG A 52 1.85 15.36 24.03
CA ARG A 52 1.52 15.86 22.68
C ARG A 52 0.36 15.10 22.04
N PHE A 53 0.05 13.89 22.51
CA PHE A 53 -1.00 13.01 21.96
C PHE A 53 -2.20 12.80 22.90
N ALA A 54 -2.26 13.49 24.04
CA ALA A 54 -3.31 13.29 25.04
C ALA A 54 -3.85 14.63 25.57
N LYS A 55 -5.16 14.86 25.41
CA LYS A 55 -5.85 16.05 25.94
C LYS A 55 -5.92 16.05 27.47
N SER A 56 -5.96 14.86 28.08
CA SER A 56 -5.91 14.67 29.53
C SER A 56 -5.33 13.30 29.87
N PHE A 57 -4.81 13.17 31.09
CA PHE A 57 -4.21 11.96 31.64
C PHE A 57 -5.08 11.38 32.77
N ASN A 58 -6.41 11.39 32.62
CA ASN A 58 -7.35 11.17 33.73
C ASN A 58 -7.12 9.87 34.52
N GLY A 59 -6.77 8.76 33.86
CA GLY A 59 -6.43 7.50 34.55
C GLY A 59 -4.98 7.50 35.04
N ALA A 60 -4.05 7.93 34.20
CA ALA A 60 -2.62 7.95 34.52
C ALA A 60 -2.28 8.87 35.69
N SER A 61 -2.96 10.01 35.87
CA SER A 61 -2.73 10.94 36.99
C SER A 61 -3.11 10.37 38.36
N GLU A 62 -3.92 9.31 38.38
CA GLU A 62 -4.43 8.64 39.59
C GLU A 62 -3.55 7.46 40.02
N VAL A 63 -2.65 6.99 39.15
CA VAL A 63 -1.68 5.92 39.46
C VAL A 63 -0.41 6.55 40.01
N ALA A 64 0.30 5.86 40.91
CA ALA A 64 1.62 6.29 41.34
C ALA A 64 2.65 6.06 40.21
N HIS A 65 3.57 7.00 40.01
CA HIS A 65 4.63 6.89 39.00
C HIS A 65 6.00 6.84 39.63
N LEU A 66 6.85 5.95 39.10
CA LEU A 66 8.29 5.94 39.35
C LEU A 66 8.98 6.46 38.09
N VAL A 67 9.50 7.68 38.15
CA VAL A 67 10.05 8.39 37.01
C VAL A 67 11.57 8.24 36.98
N ILE A 68 12.07 7.62 35.92
CA ILE A 68 13.50 7.47 35.67
C ILE A 68 14.03 8.77 35.08
N ASN A 69 14.96 9.42 35.78
CA ASN A 69 15.65 10.61 35.30
C ASN A 69 16.88 10.20 34.48
N ARG A 70 16.93 10.57 33.19
CA ARG A 70 18.11 10.31 32.34
C ARG A 70 18.82 11.63 32.06
N LYS A 71 20.15 11.64 32.14
CA LYS A 71 20.96 12.86 32.00
C LYS A 71 21.06 13.37 30.55
N ASN A 72 20.89 12.50 29.55
CA ASN A 72 21.09 12.81 28.13
C ASN A 72 19.77 13.10 27.38
N ILE A 73 18.88 13.91 27.96
CA ILE A 73 17.59 14.27 27.34
C ILE A 73 17.59 15.76 26.96
N ASP A 74 16.92 16.08 25.85
CA ASP A 74 16.56 17.45 25.48
C ASP A 74 15.84 18.16 26.65
N GLN A 75 16.38 19.31 27.06
CA GLN A 75 15.87 20.09 28.19
C GLN A 75 14.45 20.59 28.00
N GLU A 76 14.03 20.88 26.77
CA GLU A 76 12.67 21.34 26.46
C GLU A 76 11.67 20.19 26.63
N LEU A 77 12.04 18.99 26.15
CA LEU A 77 11.23 17.78 26.32
C LEU A 77 11.13 17.40 27.81
N LEU A 78 12.22 17.53 28.55
CA LEU A 78 12.25 17.27 29.98
C LEU A 78 11.32 18.24 30.73
N ALA A 79 11.37 19.54 30.41
CA ALA A 79 10.50 20.54 31.02
C ALA A 79 9.02 20.29 30.74
N GLU A 80 8.67 19.89 29.51
CA GLU A 80 7.32 19.44 29.14
C GLU A 80 6.86 18.24 29.97
N GLY A 81 7.70 17.21 30.08
CA GLY A 81 7.40 16.01 30.86
C GLY A 81 7.19 16.31 32.34
N GLN A 82 8.04 17.16 32.92
CA GLN A 82 7.89 17.63 34.30
C GLN A 82 6.59 18.41 34.50
N ARG A 83 6.17 19.22 33.53
CA ARG A 83 4.88 19.94 33.60
C ARG A 83 3.70 18.98 33.69
N VAL A 84 3.75 17.89 32.92
CA VAL A 84 2.72 16.83 32.93
C VAL A 84 2.71 16.11 34.27
N LEU A 85 3.88 15.73 34.77
CA LEU A 85 4.04 15.03 36.05
C LEU A 85 3.53 15.83 37.25
N ARG A 86 3.59 17.17 37.22
CA ARG A 86 2.99 18.03 38.27
C ARG A 86 1.48 17.84 38.43
N GLN A 87 0.80 17.27 37.43
CA GLN A 87 -0.63 16.99 37.48
C GLN A 87 -0.95 15.63 38.12
N PHE A 88 0.06 14.82 38.40
CA PHE A 88 -0.11 13.47 38.93
C PHE A 88 -0.02 13.48 40.45
N LYS A 89 -0.82 12.65 41.11
CA LYS A 89 -0.94 12.66 42.58
C LYS A 89 0.33 12.20 43.28
N ASN A 90 0.92 11.11 42.80
CA ASN A 90 2.07 10.46 43.44
C ASN A 90 3.16 10.22 42.39
N VAL A 91 4.30 10.91 42.53
CA VAL A 91 5.44 10.81 41.62
C VAL A 91 6.73 10.74 42.43
N ASP A 92 7.41 9.60 42.32
CA ASP A 92 8.75 9.39 42.88
C ASP A 92 9.78 9.35 41.76
N TYR A 93 11.01 9.76 42.05
CA TYR A 93 12.09 9.83 41.07
C TYR A 93 13.18 8.80 41.37
N ILE A 94 13.63 8.10 40.34
CA ILE A 94 14.72 7.12 40.42
C ILE A 94 15.83 7.55 39.45
N THR A 95 17.08 7.39 39.89
CA THR A 95 18.26 7.54 39.03
C THR A 95 18.82 6.17 38.72
N ILE A 96 19.17 5.92 37.46
CA ILE A 96 19.83 4.70 37.00
C ILE A 96 21.28 5.01 36.61
N ASP A 97 22.12 3.99 36.56
CA ASP A 97 23.51 4.11 36.10
C ASP A 97 23.57 4.74 34.69
N ASP A 98 24.58 5.59 34.48
CA ASP A 98 24.80 6.28 33.22
C ASP A 98 25.04 5.28 32.08
N GLU A 99 25.71 4.15 32.34
CA GLU A 99 25.94 3.08 31.35
C GLU A 99 24.64 2.46 30.85
N LEU A 100 23.73 2.11 31.77
CA LEU A 100 22.41 1.56 31.44
C LEU A 100 21.51 2.59 30.77
N SER A 101 21.65 3.87 31.14
CA SER A 101 20.89 4.97 30.54
C SER A 101 21.21 5.18 29.05
N ALA A 102 22.42 4.79 28.64
CA ALA A 102 22.91 4.95 27.28
C ALA A 102 22.41 3.88 26.31
N ILE A 103 21.84 2.76 26.79
CA ILE A 103 21.35 1.67 25.94
C ILE A 103 19.90 1.93 25.52
N THR A 104 19.68 2.06 24.20
CA THR A 104 18.35 2.25 23.62
C THR A 104 18.03 1.21 22.56
N SER A 105 16.73 0.96 22.33
CA SER A 105 16.28 0.09 21.24
C SER A 105 16.73 0.58 19.86
N GLN A 106 16.99 1.89 19.68
CA GLN A 106 17.53 2.41 18.43
C GLN A 106 18.99 2.00 18.23
N GLN A 107 19.82 2.09 19.27
CA GLN A 107 21.21 1.62 19.19
C GLN A 107 21.29 0.11 19.00
N ILE A 108 20.49 -0.67 19.73
CA ILE A 108 20.44 -2.14 19.55
C ILE A 108 20.13 -2.48 18.09
N ARG A 109 19.10 -1.86 17.49
CA ARG A 109 18.77 -2.09 16.07
C ARG A 109 19.87 -1.63 15.13
N SER A 110 20.49 -0.48 15.41
CA SER A 110 21.64 0.00 14.61
C SER A 110 22.84 -0.95 14.69
N ALA A 111 23.10 -1.54 15.85
CA ALA A 111 24.15 -2.53 16.03
C ALA A 111 23.84 -3.80 15.24
N VAL A 112 22.60 -4.30 15.32
CA VAL A 112 22.12 -5.45 14.51
C VAL A 112 22.29 -5.18 13.00
N ASP A 113 21.94 -3.99 12.53
CA ASP A 113 22.09 -3.61 11.12
C ASP A 113 23.55 -3.62 10.68
N LYS A 114 24.43 -3.10 11.54
CA LYS A 114 25.89 -3.09 11.32
C LYS A 114 26.55 -4.44 11.59
N ARG A 115 25.79 -5.44 12.07
CA ARG A 115 26.28 -6.76 12.52
C ARG A 115 27.32 -6.67 13.64
N TRP A 116 27.16 -5.66 14.49
CA TRP A 116 27.93 -5.57 15.72
C TRP A 116 27.38 -6.55 16.75
N ASP A 117 28.24 -6.93 17.70
CA ASP A 117 27.82 -7.70 18.86
C ASP A 117 26.85 -6.85 19.71
N ILE A 118 25.80 -7.51 20.20
CA ILE A 118 24.78 -6.91 21.06
C ILE A 118 24.69 -7.61 22.41
N SER A 119 25.61 -8.54 22.72
CA SER A 119 25.68 -9.25 24.01
C SER A 119 25.68 -8.32 25.21
N ASP A 120 26.36 -7.17 25.08
CA ASP A 120 26.50 -6.19 26.16
C ASP A 120 25.30 -5.22 26.23
N MET A 121 24.37 -5.32 25.28
CA MET A 121 23.21 -4.42 25.17
C MET A 121 21.88 -5.07 25.53
N VAL A 122 21.80 -6.40 25.45
CA VAL A 122 20.59 -7.17 25.72
C VAL A 122 20.93 -8.48 26.43
N ASP A 123 19.94 -9.06 27.11
CA ASP A 123 20.05 -10.40 27.67
C ASP A 123 20.55 -11.44 26.63
N ALA A 124 21.37 -12.40 27.06
CA ALA A 124 22.03 -13.36 26.18
C ALA A 124 21.03 -14.21 25.38
N LEU A 125 19.91 -14.62 25.98
CA LEU A 125 18.87 -15.35 25.26
C LEU A 125 18.16 -14.42 24.26
N ALA A 126 17.99 -13.14 24.59
CA ALA A 126 17.43 -12.16 23.67
C ALA A 126 18.37 -11.97 22.46
N ALA A 127 19.67 -11.82 22.69
CA ALA A 127 20.69 -11.73 21.65
C ALA A 127 20.65 -12.96 20.74
N GLU A 128 20.62 -14.16 21.33
CA GLU A 128 20.52 -15.42 20.57
C GLU A 128 19.26 -15.46 19.70
N GLN A 129 18.09 -15.12 20.23
CA GLN A 129 16.85 -15.11 19.46
C GLN A 129 16.89 -14.07 18.32
N ILE A 130 17.42 -12.87 18.58
CA ILE A 130 17.58 -11.82 17.57
C ILE A 130 18.47 -12.31 16.42
N VAL A 131 19.60 -12.95 16.74
CA VAL A 131 20.55 -13.48 15.75
C VAL A 131 19.97 -14.68 15.00
N LYS A 132 19.43 -15.67 15.73
CA LYS A 132 18.83 -16.90 15.18
C LYS A 132 17.70 -16.60 14.20
N HIS A 133 16.81 -15.70 14.58
CA HIS A 133 15.65 -15.31 13.76
C HIS A 133 15.92 -14.12 12.84
N ARG A 134 17.12 -13.52 12.92
CA ARG A 134 17.57 -12.35 12.16
C ARG A 134 16.58 -11.18 12.25
N MET A 135 16.12 -10.93 13.47
CA MET A 135 15.18 -9.86 13.76
C MET A 135 15.84 -8.49 13.53
N TYR A 136 15.02 -7.46 13.31
CA TYR A 136 15.41 -6.05 13.17
C TYR A 136 16.31 -5.67 11.99
N ARG A 137 16.95 -6.62 11.31
CA ARG A 137 17.90 -6.35 10.25
C ARG A 137 17.27 -5.63 9.06
N ASN A 138 17.79 -4.46 8.69
CA ASN A 138 17.24 -3.54 7.69
C ASN A 138 15.75 -3.20 7.92
N ALA A 139 15.25 -3.37 9.15
CA ALA A 139 13.83 -3.17 9.46
C ALA A 139 13.56 -1.68 9.73
N PRO A 140 12.45 -1.13 9.22
CA PRO A 140 12.08 0.25 9.54
C PRO A 140 11.79 0.39 11.03
N VAL A 141 12.34 1.43 11.66
CA VAL A 141 12.12 1.72 13.09
C VAL A 141 10.75 2.36 13.34
N TYR A 142 10.30 3.20 12.41
CA TYR A 142 9.05 3.96 12.50
C TYR A 142 8.22 3.79 11.23
N LYS A 143 6.91 4.04 11.36
CA LYS A 143 6.05 4.27 10.21
C LYS A 143 6.57 5.49 9.44
N THR A 144 6.66 5.37 8.13
CA THR A 144 7.13 6.42 7.24
C THR A 144 5.96 7.15 6.58
N ASN A 145 6.20 8.34 6.06
CA ASN A 145 5.32 9.00 5.08
C ASN A 145 5.75 8.56 3.67
N ILE A 146 4.80 8.40 2.73
CA ILE A 146 5.12 8.22 1.29
C ILE A 146 5.33 9.61 0.69
N ASP A 147 6.26 9.72 -0.26
CA ASP A 147 6.20 10.80 -1.25
C ASP A 147 4.85 10.74 -1.97
N THR A 148 4.09 11.83 -1.91
CA THR A 148 2.74 11.93 -2.50
C THR A 148 2.72 12.77 -3.75
N VAL A 149 1.82 12.42 -4.66
CA VAL A 149 1.53 13.19 -5.86
C VAL A 149 0.06 13.51 -5.87
N SER A 150 -0.25 14.80 -5.81
CA SER A 150 -1.61 15.34 -5.82
C SER A 150 -2.08 15.64 -7.22
N SER A 151 -3.36 15.40 -7.47
CA SER A 151 -4.01 15.73 -8.74
C SER A 151 -5.26 16.58 -8.50
N SER A 152 -5.49 17.53 -9.39
CA SER A 152 -6.69 18.37 -9.39
C SER A 152 -7.23 18.53 -10.81
N THR A 153 -8.55 18.38 -10.96
CA THR A 153 -9.27 18.64 -12.20
C THR A 153 -9.89 20.03 -12.13
N ILE A 154 -9.62 20.85 -13.14
CA ILE A 154 -10.20 22.19 -13.31
C ILE A 154 -10.82 22.31 -14.71
N SER A 155 -11.77 23.23 -14.84
CA SER A 155 -12.33 23.56 -16.14
C SER A 155 -11.39 24.48 -16.93
N GLY A 156 -11.39 24.41 -18.26
CA GLY A 156 -10.46 25.16 -19.11
C GLY A 156 -10.57 26.68 -18.95
N ASP A 157 -11.76 27.19 -18.64
CA ASP A 157 -12.05 28.58 -18.30
C ASP A 157 -11.50 29.02 -16.93
N GLN A 158 -11.17 28.05 -16.07
CA GLN A 158 -10.57 28.28 -14.74
C GLN A 158 -9.04 28.24 -14.78
N VAL A 159 -8.44 28.02 -15.96
CA VAL A 159 -6.98 28.03 -16.13
C VAL A 159 -6.49 29.48 -16.17
N ASP A 160 -5.68 29.87 -15.20
CA ASP A 160 -5.05 31.19 -15.15
C ASP A 160 -3.72 31.25 -15.92
N SER A 161 -3.23 32.47 -16.16
CA SER A 161 -1.95 32.70 -16.83
C SER A 161 -0.76 32.14 -16.05
N ALA A 162 -0.85 32.10 -14.71
CA ALA A 162 0.21 31.57 -13.86
C ALA A 162 0.43 30.06 -14.08
N LEU A 163 -0.66 29.29 -14.18
CA LEU A 163 -0.62 27.87 -14.48
C LEU A 163 -0.10 27.61 -15.90
N ILE A 164 -0.51 28.42 -16.88
CA ILE A 164 -0.01 28.32 -18.26
C ILE A 164 1.52 28.51 -18.29
N ASP A 165 2.02 29.56 -17.64
CA ASP A 165 3.46 29.86 -17.59
C ASP A 165 4.24 28.80 -16.80
N GLU A 166 3.64 28.23 -15.77
CA GLU A 166 4.23 27.12 -15.01
C GLU A 166 4.34 25.85 -15.87
N VAL A 167 3.26 25.45 -16.54
CA VAL A 167 3.23 24.28 -17.44
C VAL A 167 4.24 24.46 -18.57
N LYS A 168 4.31 25.65 -19.17
CA LYS A 168 5.26 25.97 -20.24
C LYS A 168 6.71 25.82 -19.77
N ARG A 169 7.03 26.28 -18.56
CA ARG A 169 8.38 26.13 -17.96
C ARG A 169 8.69 24.70 -17.53
N ALA A 170 7.72 23.98 -16.98
CA ALA A 170 7.95 22.67 -16.37
C ALA A 170 7.93 21.51 -17.37
N LEU A 171 7.12 21.63 -18.42
CA LEU A 171 6.83 20.56 -19.38
C LEU A 171 7.10 20.95 -20.84
N GLU A 172 7.52 22.18 -21.10
CA GLU A 172 7.76 22.71 -22.47
C GLU A 172 6.52 22.66 -23.37
N VAL A 173 5.33 22.81 -22.79
CA VAL A 173 4.04 22.78 -23.51
C VAL A 173 3.30 24.10 -23.38
N ASP A 174 2.83 24.65 -24.50
CA ASP A 174 1.93 25.80 -24.52
C ASP A 174 0.47 25.36 -24.40
N LEU A 175 -0.04 25.41 -23.16
CA LEU A 175 -1.39 24.97 -22.82
C LEU A 175 -2.49 25.76 -23.57
N ILE A 176 -2.24 27.02 -23.93
CA ILE A 176 -3.21 27.89 -24.62
C ILE A 176 -3.65 27.27 -25.96
N THR A 177 -2.72 26.59 -26.64
CA THR A 177 -2.98 25.93 -27.93
C THR A 177 -4.08 24.87 -27.82
N TYR A 178 -4.20 24.22 -26.67
CA TYR A 178 -5.17 23.16 -26.42
C TYR A 178 -6.49 23.69 -25.85
N LEU A 179 -6.45 24.84 -25.17
CA LEU A 179 -7.64 25.48 -24.62
C LEU A 179 -8.51 26.21 -25.65
N LYS A 180 -7.89 26.74 -26.73
CA LYS A 180 -8.58 27.53 -27.76
C LYS A 180 -9.17 26.71 -28.91
N ARG A 181 -9.09 25.39 -28.86
CA ARG A 181 -9.25 24.53 -30.04
C ARG A 181 -10.69 24.20 -30.44
N VAL A 182 -11.71 24.40 -29.59
CA VAL A 182 -13.05 23.86 -29.85
C VAL A 182 -14.18 24.68 -29.21
N ASP A 183 -15.39 24.59 -29.77
CA ASP A 183 -16.67 25.08 -29.25
C ASP A 183 -17.13 24.40 -27.93
N CYS A 184 -16.38 23.44 -27.40
CA CYS A 184 -16.65 22.79 -26.12
C CYS A 184 -15.58 23.14 -25.09
N ALA A 185 -15.98 23.38 -23.84
CA ALA A 185 -15.07 23.75 -22.77
C ALA A 185 -14.21 22.53 -22.36
N PRO A 186 -12.88 22.55 -22.59
CA PRO A 186 -12.03 21.43 -22.24
C PRO A 186 -11.86 21.31 -20.72
N LYS A 187 -11.53 20.11 -20.27
CA LYS A 187 -11.12 19.83 -18.90
C LYS A 187 -9.61 19.68 -18.82
N VAL A 188 -9.03 20.24 -17.77
CA VAL A 188 -7.59 20.19 -17.51
C VAL A 188 -7.36 19.45 -16.20
N ILE A 189 -6.53 18.41 -16.23
CA ILE A 189 -6.04 17.74 -15.03
C ILE A 189 -4.58 18.12 -14.84
N VAL A 190 -4.24 18.60 -13.65
CA VAL A 190 -2.88 18.96 -13.28
C VAL A 190 -2.43 18.06 -12.14
N MET A 191 -1.27 17.44 -12.29
CA MET A 191 -0.61 16.69 -11.23
C MET A 191 0.60 17.44 -10.69
N ARG A 192 0.68 17.52 -9.37
CA ARG A 192 1.70 18.25 -8.63
C ARG A 192 2.34 17.37 -7.59
N ASP A 193 3.64 17.54 -7.42
CA ASP A 193 4.34 16.98 -6.27
C ASP A 193 3.80 17.62 -4.98
N SER A 194 3.36 16.81 -4.02
CA SER A 194 2.67 17.35 -2.84
C SER A 194 3.61 18.14 -1.91
N ASN A 195 4.93 17.92 -2.01
CA ASN A 195 5.94 18.61 -1.20
C ASN A 195 6.38 19.93 -1.85
N SER A 196 6.87 19.88 -3.08
CA SER A 196 7.41 21.02 -3.82
C SER A 196 6.36 21.86 -4.53
N ARG A 197 5.12 21.34 -4.64
CA ARG A 197 3.98 21.92 -5.39
C ARG A 197 4.21 22.11 -6.89
N ALA A 198 5.36 21.66 -7.41
CA ALA A 198 5.70 21.75 -8.82
C ALA A 198 4.80 20.87 -9.69
N VAL A 199 4.42 21.37 -10.88
CA VAL A 199 3.74 20.58 -11.90
C VAL A 199 4.63 19.45 -12.40
N ASN A 200 4.14 18.22 -12.27
CA ASN A 200 4.78 17.01 -12.78
C ASN A 200 4.10 16.47 -14.04
N ALA A 201 2.80 16.70 -14.21
CA ALA A 201 2.08 16.33 -15.42
C ALA A 201 0.82 17.19 -15.61
N VAL A 202 0.38 17.29 -16.87
CA VAL A 202 -0.86 17.93 -17.27
C VAL A 202 -1.55 17.11 -18.37
N ALA A 203 -2.87 17.07 -18.32
CA ALA A 203 -3.69 16.52 -19.38
C ALA A 203 -4.81 17.49 -19.76
N VAL A 204 -5.18 17.50 -21.04
CA VAL A 204 -6.34 18.21 -21.55
C VAL A 204 -7.21 17.23 -22.30
N TYR A 205 -8.47 17.13 -21.90
CA TYR A 205 -9.45 16.29 -22.58
C TYR A 205 -10.79 17.01 -22.70
N ARG A 206 -11.63 16.56 -23.62
CA ARG A 206 -12.94 17.16 -23.92
C ARG A 206 -13.86 16.11 -24.52
N GLU A 207 -15.09 16.51 -24.78
CA GLU A 207 -16.04 15.71 -25.57
C GLU A 207 -15.64 15.68 -27.05
N LEU A 208 -16.02 14.58 -27.72
CA LEU A 208 -15.92 14.43 -29.17
C LEU A 208 -16.79 15.49 -29.86
N THR A 209 -16.30 16.08 -30.96
CA THR A 209 -17.11 17.00 -31.76
C THR A 209 -17.98 16.24 -32.77
N GLU A 210 -19.03 16.91 -33.29
CA GLU A 210 -19.88 16.32 -34.34
C GLU A 210 -19.06 15.92 -35.57
N ALA A 211 -18.18 16.81 -36.05
CA ALA A 211 -17.35 16.57 -37.21
C ALA A 211 -16.36 15.41 -37.00
N GLU A 212 -15.78 15.28 -35.79
CA GLU A 212 -14.92 14.14 -35.46
C GLU A 212 -15.71 12.83 -35.38
N TYR A 213 -16.93 12.87 -34.83
CA TYR A 213 -17.82 11.71 -34.79
C TYR A 213 -18.22 11.26 -36.20
N ASP A 214 -18.64 12.18 -37.07
CA ASP A 214 -19.00 11.86 -38.46
C ASP A 214 -17.83 11.23 -39.23
N ALA A 215 -16.60 11.70 -38.99
CA ALA A 215 -15.40 11.11 -39.59
C ALA A 215 -15.09 9.69 -39.07
N MET A 216 -15.48 9.38 -37.83
CA MET A 216 -15.21 8.09 -37.18
C MET A 216 -16.32 7.05 -37.41
N ARG A 217 -17.59 7.46 -37.41
CA ARG A 217 -18.76 6.58 -37.29
C ARG A 217 -18.83 5.52 -38.39
N ASP A 218 -18.44 5.88 -39.61
CA ASP A 218 -18.51 4.97 -40.76
C ASP A 218 -17.23 4.19 -41.02
N HIS A 219 -16.18 4.40 -40.22
CA HIS A 219 -14.90 3.74 -40.40
C HIS A 219 -15.01 2.23 -40.11
N PRO A 220 -14.57 1.33 -41.03
CA PRO A 220 -14.74 -0.11 -40.88
C PRO A 220 -14.18 -0.66 -39.56
N GLU A 221 -12.96 -0.27 -39.18
CA GLU A 221 -12.31 -0.73 -37.94
C GLU A 221 -13.09 -0.31 -36.67
N ILE A 222 -13.71 0.88 -36.70
CA ILE A 222 -14.51 1.38 -35.58
C ILE A 222 -15.84 0.62 -35.50
N LYS A 223 -16.48 0.40 -36.65
CA LYS A 223 -17.73 -0.36 -36.72
C LYS A 223 -17.59 -1.82 -36.29
N THR A 224 -16.43 -2.45 -36.53
CA THR A 224 -16.22 -3.85 -36.14
C THR A 224 -15.98 -4.00 -34.65
N ASP A 225 -15.10 -3.17 -34.07
CA ASP A 225 -14.61 -3.39 -32.70
C ASP A 225 -15.28 -2.46 -31.66
N TYR A 226 -15.95 -1.39 -32.09
CA TYR A 226 -16.50 -0.34 -31.23
C TYR A 226 -17.90 0.13 -31.66
N VAL A 227 -18.83 -0.83 -31.82
CA VAL A 227 -20.21 -0.64 -32.36
C VAL A 227 -21.04 0.43 -31.63
N GLU A 228 -20.73 0.75 -30.38
CA GLU A 228 -21.50 1.68 -29.55
C GLU A 228 -20.79 3.01 -29.29
N ILE A 229 -19.84 3.41 -30.15
CA ILE A 229 -19.25 4.76 -30.09
C ILE A 229 -20.29 5.79 -30.54
N TYR A 230 -20.55 6.74 -29.65
CA TYR A 230 -21.34 7.93 -29.88
C TYR A 230 -20.56 9.15 -29.45
N LYS A 231 -21.03 10.34 -29.87
CA LYS A 231 -20.43 11.60 -29.46
C LYS A 231 -20.51 11.79 -27.94
N GLU A 232 -21.65 11.48 -27.35
CA GLU A 232 -21.99 11.74 -25.96
C GLU A 232 -21.25 10.83 -24.98
N ASN A 233 -20.78 9.66 -25.42
CA ASN A 233 -20.07 8.70 -24.59
C ASN A 233 -18.57 8.58 -24.93
N THR A 234 -18.02 9.51 -25.72
CA THR A 234 -16.61 9.48 -26.15
C THR A 234 -15.88 10.76 -25.78
N ILE A 235 -14.73 10.62 -25.10
CA ILE A 235 -13.81 11.72 -24.85
C ILE A 235 -12.65 11.73 -25.84
N VAL A 236 -12.15 12.92 -26.13
CA VAL A 236 -10.90 13.16 -26.86
C VAL A 236 -9.87 13.73 -25.90
N ILE A 237 -8.73 13.04 -25.77
CA ILE A 237 -7.55 13.52 -25.08
C ILE A 237 -6.69 14.27 -26.08
N ASP A 238 -6.60 15.59 -25.90
CA ASP A 238 -5.87 16.50 -26.77
C ASP A 238 -4.43 16.70 -26.34
N LEU A 239 -4.15 16.55 -25.04
CA LEU A 239 -2.81 16.69 -24.48
C LEU A 239 -2.59 15.67 -23.36
N LEU A 240 -1.45 14.99 -23.42
CA LEU A 240 -0.82 14.33 -22.28
C LEU A 240 0.63 14.78 -22.26
N ALA A 241 1.02 15.48 -21.20
CA ALA A 241 2.39 15.90 -21.00
C ALA A 241 2.79 15.62 -19.56
N ALA A 242 3.97 15.05 -19.39
CA ALA A 242 4.51 14.69 -18.09
C ALA A 242 6.02 14.87 -18.11
N ARG A 243 6.60 15.18 -16.95
CA ARG A 243 8.04 15.09 -16.75
C ARG A 243 8.52 13.68 -17.07
N GLN A 244 9.77 13.56 -17.50
CA GLN A 244 10.33 12.27 -17.87
C GLN A 244 10.08 11.22 -16.77
N PRO A 245 9.77 9.97 -17.15
CA PRO A 245 9.56 8.90 -16.19
C PRO A 245 10.77 8.81 -15.25
N THR A 246 10.51 8.82 -13.95
CA THR A 246 11.55 8.52 -12.98
C THR A 246 11.53 7.02 -12.68
N PRO A 247 12.63 6.43 -12.15
CA PRO A 247 12.60 5.04 -11.72
C PRO A 247 11.55 4.74 -10.63
N LEU A 248 11.01 5.76 -9.95
CA LEU A 248 9.93 5.61 -8.98
C LEU A 248 8.55 5.74 -9.61
N HIS A 249 8.32 6.77 -10.42
CA HIS A 249 7.01 7.19 -10.87
C HIS A 249 6.95 7.38 -12.39
N ASN A 250 5.95 6.77 -13.02
CA ASN A 250 5.61 7.03 -14.40
C ASN A 250 4.46 8.05 -14.46
N HIS A 251 4.80 9.33 -14.36
CA HIS A 251 3.82 10.43 -14.32
C HIS A 251 2.89 10.45 -15.53
N LEU A 252 3.30 9.93 -16.68
CA LEU A 252 2.45 9.83 -17.87
C LEU A 252 1.31 8.83 -17.67
N LEU A 253 1.60 7.63 -17.15
CA LEU A 253 0.56 6.63 -16.88
C LEU A 253 -0.32 7.02 -15.69
N MET A 254 0.25 7.75 -14.73
CA MET A 254 -0.49 8.32 -13.60
C MET A 254 -1.52 9.36 -14.06
N ILE A 255 -1.12 10.37 -14.84
CA ILE A 255 -2.05 11.41 -15.35
C ILE A 255 -3.08 10.80 -16.30
N HIS A 256 -2.68 9.80 -17.09
CA HIS A 256 -3.61 9.05 -17.93
C HIS A 256 -4.70 8.37 -17.10
N SER A 257 -4.32 7.68 -16.02
CA SER A 257 -5.28 7.03 -15.12
C SER A 257 -6.22 8.04 -14.44
N GLU A 258 -5.73 9.23 -14.07
CA GLU A 258 -6.58 10.32 -13.54
C GLU A 258 -7.64 10.77 -14.57
N VAL A 259 -7.25 10.98 -15.83
CA VAL A 259 -8.16 11.38 -16.91
C VAL A 259 -9.24 10.33 -17.12
N ILE A 260 -8.85 9.06 -17.23
CA ILE A 260 -9.82 8.00 -17.52
C ILE A 260 -10.75 7.77 -16.33
N VAL A 261 -10.28 7.85 -15.08
CA VAL A 261 -11.18 7.74 -13.93
C VAL A 261 -12.16 8.92 -13.87
N ASP A 262 -11.72 10.15 -14.14
CA ASP A 262 -12.62 11.30 -14.20
C ASP A 262 -13.66 11.13 -15.32
N ALA A 263 -13.25 10.63 -16.49
CA ALA A 263 -14.14 10.35 -17.61
C ALA A 263 -15.18 9.26 -17.31
N ILE A 264 -14.76 8.13 -16.72
CA ILE A 264 -15.68 7.04 -16.31
C ILE A 264 -16.73 7.57 -15.33
N ASN A 265 -16.32 8.40 -14.36
CA ASN A 265 -17.24 8.96 -13.37
C ASN A 265 -18.23 9.99 -13.95
N ARG A 266 -17.93 10.53 -15.14
CA ARG A 266 -18.84 11.39 -15.92
C ARG A 266 -19.73 10.62 -16.88
N GLY A 267 -19.56 9.30 -17.00
CA GLY A 267 -20.39 8.43 -17.82
C GLY A 267 -19.90 8.22 -19.25
N TYR A 268 -18.61 8.48 -19.54
CA TYR A 268 -18.03 8.16 -20.84
C TYR A 268 -17.56 6.70 -20.93
N ASP A 269 -17.63 6.15 -22.13
CA ASP A 269 -17.41 4.75 -22.46
C ASP A 269 -16.18 4.51 -23.34
N TYR A 270 -15.74 5.54 -24.08
CA TYR A 270 -14.60 5.46 -24.99
C TYR A 270 -13.66 6.64 -24.83
N SER A 271 -12.39 6.40 -25.15
CA SER A 271 -11.38 7.43 -25.16
C SER A 271 -10.55 7.38 -26.44
N VAL A 272 -10.44 8.55 -27.06
CA VAL A 272 -9.68 8.80 -28.28
C VAL A 272 -8.51 9.71 -27.95
N TYR A 273 -7.33 9.43 -28.49
CA TYR A 273 -6.19 10.32 -28.48
C TYR A 273 -5.83 10.69 -29.92
N ARG A 274 -5.69 11.98 -30.22
CA ARG A 274 -5.37 12.45 -31.58
C ARG A 274 -3.86 12.42 -31.84
N LEU A 275 -3.45 11.79 -32.94
CA LEU A 275 -2.07 11.79 -33.40
C LEU A 275 -1.85 13.05 -34.26
N SER A 276 -1.55 14.18 -33.63
CA SER A 276 -1.22 15.38 -34.41
C SER A 276 0.10 15.19 -35.16
N ALA A 277 0.15 15.57 -36.45
CA ALA A 277 1.36 15.53 -37.29
C ALA A 277 2.54 16.34 -36.70
N ALA A 278 2.28 17.28 -35.80
CA ALA A 278 3.31 18.02 -35.06
C ALA A 278 3.62 17.33 -33.71
N LYS A 279 4.54 16.36 -33.75
CA LYS A 279 5.24 15.76 -32.60
C LYS A 279 4.35 15.11 -31.52
N LEU A 280 3.72 13.98 -31.85
CA LEU A 280 3.48 12.96 -30.84
C LEU A 280 4.83 12.52 -30.27
N SER A 281 5.09 12.75 -28.98
CA SER A 281 6.29 12.21 -28.38
C SER A 281 6.20 10.68 -28.40
N ARG A 282 7.28 9.99 -28.82
CA ARG A 282 7.37 8.52 -28.79
C ARG A 282 7.00 7.94 -27.42
N VAL A 283 7.23 8.72 -26.36
CA VAL A 283 6.88 8.40 -24.97
C VAL A 283 5.37 8.35 -24.75
N VAL A 284 4.60 9.31 -25.27
CA VAL A 284 3.12 9.31 -25.16
C VAL A 284 2.52 8.13 -25.92
N LYS A 285 2.96 7.90 -27.16
CA LYS A 285 2.50 6.74 -27.96
C LYS A 285 2.75 5.42 -27.23
N ALA A 286 3.96 5.24 -26.70
CA ALA A 286 4.31 4.05 -25.93
C ALA A 286 3.46 3.92 -24.66
N GLY A 287 3.23 5.02 -23.93
CA GLY A 287 2.38 5.03 -22.74
C GLY A 287 0.94 4.63 -23.04
N LEU A 288 0.32 5.20 -24.08
CA LEU A 288 -1.03 4.86 -24.49
C LEU A 288 -1.15 3.40 -24.94
N SER A 289 -0.15 2.89 -25.66
CA SER A 289 -0.09 1.47 -26.04
C SER A 289 -0.03 0.55 -24.81
N LEU A 290 0.75 0.94 -23.79
CA LEU A 290 0.82 0.22 -22.50
C LEU A 290 -0.48 0.33 -21.67
N SER A 291 -1.32 1.32 -21.96
CA SER A 291 -2.65 1.49 -21.36
C SER A 291 -3.77 0.82 -22.16
N GLY A 292 -3.48 0.12 -23.25
CA GLY A 292 -4.47 -0.63 -24.04
C GLY A 292 -5.05 0.12 -25.24
N TYR A 293 -4.47 1.26 -25.64
CA TYR A 293 -4.94 1.98 -26.82
C TYR A 293 -4.44 1.32 -28.10
N ARG A 294 -5.36 1.16 -29.06
CA ARG A 294 -5.07 0.69 -30.40
C ARG A 294 -4.95 1.86 -31.37
N GLU A 295 -3.96 1.83 -32.24
CA GLU A 295 -3.79 2.83 -33.29
C GLU A 295 -4.68 2.53 -34.49
N ILE A 296 -5.31 3.56 -35.03
CA ILE A 296 -6.09 3.53 -36.28
C ILE A 296 -5.42 4.55 -37.21
N ASP A 297 -4.49 4.07 -38.02
CA ASP A 297 -3.59 4.90 -38.85
C ASP A 297 -4.36 5.78 -39.84
N SER A 298 -5.42 5.26 -40.44
CA SER A 298 -6.27 5.94 -41.41
C SER A 298 -6.92 7.22 -40.89
N LEU A 299 -7.19 7.26 -39.58
CA LEU A 299 -7.80 8.40 -38.90
C LEU A 299 -6.79 9.19 -38.06
N ALA A 300 -5.52 8.73 -38.02
CA ALA A 300 -4.48 9.29 -37.16
C ALA A 300 -4.95 9.43 -35.70
N ILE A 301 -5.55 8.37 -35.15
CA ILE A 301 -6.01 8.31 -33.75
C ILE A 301 -5.53 7.06 -33.04
N MET A 302 -5.56 7.12 -31.71
CA MET A 302 -5.50 5.95 -30.85
C MET A 302 -6.80 5.84 -30.06
N LEU A 303 -7.41 4.66 -30.00
CA LEU A 303 -8.74 4.41 -29.44
C LEU A 303 -8.70 3.25 -28.44
N THR A 304 -9.51 3.34 -27.38
CA THR A 304 -9.77 2.23 -26.45
C THR A 304 -11.19 2.32 -25.88
N SER A 305 -11.74 1.17 -25.46
CA SER A 305 -12.88 1.18 -24.55
C SER A 305 -12.42 1.45 -23.11
N ILE A 306 -13.20 2.28 -22.41
CA ILE A 306 -13.06 2.54 -20.97
C ILE A 306 -14.25 2.01 -20.17
N LYS A 307 -15.20 1.32 -20.83
CA LYS A 307 -16.43 0.76 -20.24
C LYS A 307 -16.16 -0.17 -19.05
N ALA A 308 -15.16 -1.04 -19.20
CA ALA A 308 -14.94 -2.14 -18.28
C ALA A 308 -13.45 -2.30 -17.91
N PRO A 309 -12.83 -1.28 -17.28
CA PRO A 309 -11.38 -1.18 -17.16
C PRO A 309 -10.76 -2.31 -16.33
N VAL A 310 -9.47 -2.54 -16.54
CA VAL A 310 -8.63 -3.37 -15.67
C VAL A 310 -7.74 -2.49 -14.83
N ALA A 311 -7.76 -2.67 -13.50
CA ALA A 311 -6.93 -1.90 -12.58
C ALA A 311 -5.69 -2.69 -12.16
N ILE A 312 -4.52 -2.05 -12.14
CA ILE A 312 -3.31 -2.63 -11.54
C ILE A 312 -2.67 -1.67 -10.55
N MET A 313 -2.42 -2.15 -9.34
CA MET A 313 -1.67 -1.45 -8.30
C MET A 313 -0.19 -1.82 -8.39
N LEU A 314 0.69 -0.82 -8.54
CA LEU A 314 2.12 -1.01 -8.72
C LEU A 314 2.85 -1.00 -7.36
N ASP A 315 2.78 -2.13 -6.63
CA ASP A 315 3.21 -2.25 -5.24
C ASP A 315 4.46 -3.12 -4.99
N ALA A 316 5.06 -3.77 -6.01
CA ALA A 316 6.17 -4.71 -5.81
C ALA A 316 7.38 -4.07 -5.11
N GLN A 317 7.73 -2.84 -5.47
CA GLN A 317 8.83 -2.09 -4.85
C GLN A 317 8.64 -1.93 -3.32
N SER A 318 7.40 -1.84 -2.85
CA SER A 318 7.08 -1.63 -1.44
C SER A 318 7.26 -2.89 -0.58
N MET A 319 7.35 -4.06 -1.21
CA MET A 319 7.66 -5.32 -0.54
C MET A 319 9.14 -5.39 -0.12
N LEU A 320 10.00 -4.54 -0.68
CA LEU A 320 11.42 -4.46 -0.34
C LEU A 320 11.66 -3.57 0.87
N LYS A 321 12.64 -3.95 1.70
CA LYS A 321 13.23 -3.14 2.77
C LYS A 321 13.99 -1.95 2.17
N ARG A 322 14.16 -0.90 2.97
CA ARG A 322 14.61 0.43 2.50
C ARG A 322 15.89 0.38 1.64
N ALA A 323 16.90 -0.39 2.06
CA ALA A 323 18.18 -0.50 1.34
C ALA A 323 18.01 -0.96 -0.11
N TYR A 324 17.16 -1.97 -0.34
CA TYR A 324 16.89 -2.51 -1.69
C TYR A 324 15.85 -1.70 -2.44
N ARG A 325 14.88 -1.12 -1.72
CA ARG A 325 13.85 -0.25 -2.28
C ARG A 325 14.43 1.00 -2.94
N GLN A 326 15.53 1.51 -2.40
CA GLN A 326 16.21 2.73 -2.85
C GLN A 326 17.33 2.47 -3.86
N ASP A 327 17.74 1.22 -4.08
CA ASP A 327 18.78 0.87 -5.04
C ASP A 327 18.35 1.18 -6.48
N ARG A 328 19.23 1.86 -7.22
CA ARG A 328 18.95 2.35 -8.58
C ARG A 328 18.76 1.22 -9.59
N ASP A 329 19.55 0.14 -9.48
CA ASP A 329 19.52 -0.93 -10.47
C ASP A 329 18.30 -1.83 -10.25
N ILE A 330 17.95 -2.09 -8.99
CA ILE A 330 16.69 -2.78 -8.65
C ILE A 330 15.48 -1.97 -9.16
N ARG A 331 15.47 -0.65 -8.95
CA ARG A 331 14.42 0.23 -9.49
C ARG A 331 14.34 0.17 -11.02
N SER A 332 15.49 0.19 -11.71
CA SER A 332 15.51 0.09 -13.17
C SER A 332 14.93 -1.24 -13.67
N VAL A 333 15.27 -2.36 -13.02
CA VAL A 333 14.73 -3.68 -13.39
C VAL A 333 13.22 -3.77 -13.10
N LEU A 334 12.76 -3.17 -12.00
CA LEU A 334 11.33 -3.05 -11.69
C LEU A 334 10.60 -2.22 -12.76
N THR A 335 11.14 -1.08 -13.19
CA THR A 335 10.53 -0.25 -14.25
C THR A 335 10.38 -1.03 -15.56
N ASN A 336 11.42 -1.77 -15.97
CA ASN A 336 11.37 -2.61 -17.16
C ASN A 336 10.35 -3.73 -17.02
N SER A 337 10.29 -4.34 -15.83
CA SER A 337 9.33 -5.39 -15.53
C SER A 337 7.89 -4.92 -15.54
N ARG A 338 7.63 -3.71 -15.06
CA ARG A 338 6.31 -3.05 -15.17
C ARG A 338 5.89 -2.87 -16.62
N MET A 339 6.78 -2.40 -17.49
CA MET A 339 6.45 -2.24 -18.90
C MET A 339 6.09 -3.57 -19.57
N ALA A 340 6.83 -4.64 -19.29
CA ALA A 340 6.52 -5.98 -19.79
C ALA A 340 5.20 -6.53 -19.24
N LEU A 341 4.95 -6.34 -17.94
CA LEU A 341 3.70 -6.73 -17.30
C LEU A 341 2.48 -6.01 -17.89
N LEU A 342 2.59 -4.69 -18.13
CA LEU A 342 1.51 -3.92 -18.74
C LEU A 342 1.22 -4.39 -20.17
N LYS A 343 2.25 -4.70 -20.97
CA LYS A 343 2.06 -5.33 -22.29
C LYS A 343 1.31 -6.65 -22.19
N ALA A 344 1.71 -7.52 -21.27
CA ALA A 344 1.05 -8.80 -21.07
C ALA A 344 -0.42 -8.64 -20.62
N LEU A 345 -0.75 -7.58 -19.87
CA LEU A 345 -2.14 -7.24 -19.53
C LEU A 345 -2.93 -6.74 -20.73
N VAL A 346 -2.36 -5.88 -21.58
CA VAL A 346 -2.99 -5.41 -22.81
C VAL A 346 -3.27 -6.56 -23.77
N GLU A 347 -2.32 -7.50 -23.90
CA GLU A 347 -2.51 -8.73 -24.68
C GLU A 347 -3.57 -9.65 -24.08
N ARG A 348 -3.69 -9.68 -22.74
CA ARG A 348 -4.70 -10.49 -22.04
C ARG A 348 -6.11 -9.88 -22.11
N TYR A 349 -6.21 -8.55 -22.19
CA TYR A 349 -7.45 -7.79 -22.16
C TYR A 349 -7.52 -6.85 -23.36
N HIS A 350 -7.86 -7.41 -24.52
CA HIS A 350 -8.01 -6.64 -25.75
C HIS A 350 -9.08 -5.54 -25.63
N ASP A 351 -8.81 -4.41 -26.30
CA ASP A 351 -9.71 -3.27 -26.48
C ASP A 351 -10.25 -2.62 -25.22
N THR A 352 -9.62 -2.91 -24.08
CA THR A 352 -9.99 -2.39 -22.77
C THR A 352 -8.81 -1.65 -22.16
N VAL A 353 -9.10 -0.51 -21.56
CA VAL A 353 -8.07 0.30 -20.89
C VAL A 353 -7.49 -0.42 -19.66
N ILE A 354 -6.17 -0.36 -19.54
CA ILE A 354 -5.42 -0.76 -18.34
C ILE A 354 -5.13 0.51 -17.52
N LEU A 355 -5.70 0.60 -16.32
CA LEU A 355 -5.50 1.70 -15.38
C LEU A 355 -4.42 1.35 -14.38
N THR A 356 -3.37 2.17 -14.34
CA THR A 356 -2.20 1.93 -13.49
C THR A 356 -2.21 2.86 -12.29
N PHE A 357 -2.30 2.29 -11.10
CA PHE A 357 -2.31 3.04 -9.86
C PHE A 357 -0.96 2.94 -9.18
N ASP A 358 -0.21 4.04 -9.21
CA ASP A 358 0.97 4.21 -8.37
C ASP A 358 0.51 4.38 -6.91
N ARG A 359 1.27 3.81 -5.98
CA ARG A 359 0.99 3.93 -4.54
C ARG A 359 0.96 5.38 -4.06
N ALA A 360 1.79 6.24 -4.64
CA ALA A 360 1.83 7.67 -4.29
C ALA A 360 0.49 8.34 -4.55
N MET A 361 -0.19 7.97 -5.65
CA MET A 361 -1.52 8.48 -5.99
C MET A 361 -2.58 8.01 -4.99
N LEU A 362 -2.61 6.69 -4.73
CA LEU A 362 -3.59 6.12 -3.82
C LEU A 362 -3.45 6.68 -2.40
N TYR A 363 -2.21 6.84 -1.91
CA TYR A 363 -1.97 7.40 -0.59
C TYR A 363 -2.33 8.88 -0.50
N ASP A 364 -2.06 9.69 -1.54
CA ASP A 364 -2.48 11.09 -1.58
C ASP A 364 -4.00 11.22 -1.50
N LYS A 365 -4.75 10.48 -2.34
CA LYS A 365 -6.23 10.48 -2.29
C LYS A 365 -6.79 10.02 -0.95
N ILE A 366 -6.23 8.97 -0.35
CA ILE A 366 -6.66 8.52 0.98
C ILE A 366 -6.35 9.56 2.05
N ASN A 367 -5.18 10.19 1.99
CA ASN A 367 -4.81 11.25 2.92
C ASN A 367 -5.78 12.43 2.84
N ASP A 368 -6.14 12.87 1.63
CA ASP A 368 -7.11 13.94 1.42
C ASP A 368 -8.49 13.58 1.98
N ILE A 369 -8.97 12.36 1.74
CA ILE A 369 -10.23 11.88 2.30
C ILE A 369 -10.15 11.86 3.83
N VAL A 370 -9.10 11.29 4.41
CA VAL A 370 -8.94 11.23 5.87
C VAL A 370 -8.84 12.64 6.47
N LEU A 371 -8.13 13.57 5.83
CA LEU A 371 -8.03 14.96 6.29
C LEU A 371 -9.40 15.66 6.32
N ARG A 372 -10.26 15.39 5.34
CA ARG A 372 -11.60 15.94 5.25
C ARG A 372 -12.57 15.29 6.23
N GLU A 373 -12.58 13.96 6.28
CA GLU A 373 -13.56 13.17 7.06
C GLU A 373 -13.18 13.02 8.53
N ASN A 374 -11.89 13.20 8.85
CA ASN A 374 -11.34 13.14 10.18
C ASN A 374 -10.64 14.46 10.55
N ALA A 375 -11.21 15.58 10.11
CA ALA A 375 -10.70 16.90 10.43
C ALA A 375 -10.66 17.10 11.96
N PRO A 376 -9.54 17.60 12.51
CA PRO A 376 -9.47 17.87 13.93
C PRO A 376 -10.30 19.09 14.33
N ASP A 377 -10.87 19.05 15.53
CA ASP A 377 -11.45 20.25 16.14
C ASP A 377 -10.36 21.29 16.48
N ARG A 378 -10.76 22.56 16.68
CA ARG A 378 -9.84 23.68 17.00
C ARG A 378 -8.90 23.42 18.19
N GLN A 379 -9.27 22.50 19.09
CA GLN A 379 -8.53 22.17 20.32
C GLN A 379 -7.75 20.84 20.22
N SER A 380 -7.72 20.19 19.05
CA SER A 380 -7.08 18.88 18.85
C SER A 380 -6.09 18.94 17.70
N ALA A 381 -4.98 18.20 17.80
CA ALA A 381 -4.14 17.91 16.63
C ALA A 381 -4.69 16.75 15.78
N TYR A 382 -5.67 16.00 16.31
CA TYR A 382 -6.21 14.77 15.72
C TYR A 382 -7.74 14.81 15.58
N GLY A 383 -8.24 14.15 14.53
CA GLY A 383 -9.66 13.94 14.29
C GLY A 383 -10.36 13.03 15.31
N PRO A 384 -11.70 12.99 15.28
CA PRO A 384 -12.52 12.26 16.25
C PRO A 384 -12.51 10.73 16.08
N ASN A 385 -12.06 10.22 14.94
CA ASN A 385 -12.06 8.79 14.62
C ASN A 385 -10.66 8.18 14.72
N LEU A 386 -10.60 6.93 15.17
CA LEU A 386 -9.40 6.10 15.10
C LEU A 386 -9.28 5.54 13.68
N CYS A 387 -8.17 5.85 13.00
CA CYS A 387 -7.90 5.27 11.69
C CYS A 387 -7.30 3.88 11.85
N VAL A 388 -7.97 2.88 11.27
CA VAL A 388 -7.57 1.48 11.34
C VAL A 388 -7.33 0.93 9.94
N PRO A 389 -6.07 0.98 9.45
CA PRO A 389 -5.68 0.23 8.27
C PRO A 389 -5.84 -1.27 8.53
N TYR A 390 -6.60 -1.95 7.69
CA TYR A 390 -6.82 -3.40 7.77
C TYR A 390 -6.38 -4.15 6.52
N GLY A 391 -5.93 -3.43 5.49
CA GLY A 391 -5.28 -3.96 4.30
C GLY A 391 -3.75 -4.09 4.40
N ASP A 392 -3.15 -4.65 3.36
CA ASP A 392 -1.72 -5.02 3.35
C ASP A 392 -0.82 -3.81 3.07
N ILE A 393 -1.34 -2.83 2.32
CA ILE A 393 -0.57 -1.72 1.77
C ILE A 393 -0.38 -0.59 2.79
N TYR A 394 -1.40 -0.29 3.60
CA TYR A 394 -1.47 0.90 4.47
C TYR A 394 -1.11 0.65 5.94
N ASN A 395 -1.01 -0.61 6.38
CA ASN A 395 -0.72 -0.97 7.77
C ASN A 395 0.58 -0.34 8.36
N ARG A 396 1.53 0.03 7.49
CA ARG A 396 2.84 0.61 7.81
C ARG A 396 2.91 2.13 7.74
N TRP A 397 1.83 2.80 7.36
CA TRP A 397 1.83 4.25 7.12
C TRP A 397 1.07 4.96 8.21
N LEU A 398 1.45 6.21 8.45
CA LEU A 398 0.67 7.13 9.27
C LEU A 398 -0.36 7.80 8.38
N LEU A 399 -1.56 7.96 8.92
CA LEU A 399 -2.60 8.76 8.28
C LEU A 399 -2.60 10.15 8.93
N PRO A 400 -2.73 11.21 8.11
CA PRO A 400 -2.56 12.58 8.57
C PRO A 400 -3.66 12.94 9.58
N ARG A 401 -3.26 13.66 10.64
CA ARG A 401 -4.18 14.15 11.69
C ARG A 401 -5.09 13.06 12.28
N ALA A 402 -4.63 11.81 12.30
CA ALA A 402 -5.37 10.70 12.91
C ALA A 402 -4.49 9.84 13.83
N VAL A 403 -5.07 9.39 14.94
CA VAL A 403 -4.49 8.27 15.69
C VAL A 403 -4.64 7.03 14.80
N THR A 404 -3.54 6.34 14.52
CA THR A 404 -3.52 5.22 13.57
C THR A 404 -3.12 3.92 14.27
N LYS A 405 -4.02 2.92 14.28
CA LYS A 405 -3.74 1.58 14.81
C LYS A 405 -4.12 0.54 13.76
N ALA A 406 -3.12 -0.13 13.18
CA ALA A 406 -3.37 -1.12 12.14
C ALA A 406 -3.86 -2.45 12.72
N LEU A 407 -4.72 -3.14 11.97
CA LEU A 407 -5.06 -4.54 12.14
C LEU A 407 -4.10 -5.38 11.29
N HIS A 408 -3.34 -6.25 11.94
CA HIS A 408 -2.36 -7.10 11.29
C HIS A 408 -2.99 -8.45 10.98
N THR A 409 -3.45 -8.58 9.73
CA THR A 409 -4.16 -9.77 9.25
C THR A 409 -3.61 -10.22 7.90
N GLU A 410 -3.77 -11.51 7.61
CA GLU A 410 -3.41 -12.13 6.34
C GLU A 410 -4.66 -12.72 5.70
N ARG A 411 -4.76 -12.61 4.36
CA ARG A 411 -5.68 -13.45 3.59
C ARG A 411 -5.03 -14.83 3.45
N VAL A 412 -5.70 -15.86 3.96
CA VAL A 412 -5.16 -17.22 4.00
C VAL A 412 -6.04 -18.14 3.17
N TYR A 413 -5.49 -18.71 2.09
CA TYR A 413 -6.15 -19.71 1.25
C TYR A 413 -6.19 -21.09 1.89
N ASP A 414 -7.26 -21.83 1.58
CA ASP A 414 -7.40 -23.24 1.91
C ASP A 414 -6.55 -24.14 1.00
N ILE A 415 -6.48 -25.43 1.33
CA ILE A 415 -5.66 -26.41 0.60
C ILE A 415 -6.06 -26.50 -0.88
N GLY A 416 -7.35 -26.32 -1.19
CA GLY A 416 -7.89 -26.38 -2.54
C GLY A 416 -7.80 -25.06 -3.32
N LEU A 417 -7.30 -23.98 -2.72
CA LEU A 417 -7.27 -22.62 -3.30
C LEU A 417 -8.65 -22.10 -3.75
N ASN A 418 -9.73 -22.65 -3.19
CA ASN A 418 -11.10 -22.32 -3.55
C ASN A 418 -11.70 -21.24 -2.66
N PHE A 419 -11.25 -21.20 -1.40
CA PHE A 419 -11.74 -20.29 -0.37
C PHE A 419 -10.57 -19.65 0.35
N PHE A 420 -10.82 -18.46 0.91
CA PHE A 420 -9.88 -17.86 1.84
C PHE A 420 -10.59 -17.41 3.10
N ASN A 421 -9.83 -17.35 4.19
CA ASN A 421 -10.23 -16.72 5.44
C ASN A 421 -9.27 -15.57 5.77
N VAL A 422 -9.63 -14.72 6.72
CA VAL A 422 -8.74 -13.68 7.27
C VAL A 422 -8.29 -14.13 8.65
N LYS A 423 -6.98 -14.26 8.84
CA LYS A 423 -6.37 -14.65 10.12
C LYS A 423 -5.39 -13.58 10.58
N ALA A 424 -4.98 -13.61 11.85
CA ALA A 424 -3.92 -12.74 12.33
C ALA A 424 -2.61 -13.03 11.57
N SER A 425 -1.83 -11.99 11.31
CA SER A 425 -0.48 -12.16 10.75
C SER A 425 0.42 -12.95 11.72
N PRO A 426 1.47 -13.63 11.23
CA PRO A 426 2.47 -14.30 12.06
C PRO A 426 2.96 -13.43 13.22
N ASN A 427 3.08 -14.02 14.41
CA ASN A 427 3.58 -13.34 15.61
C ASN A 427 2.73 -12.15 16.10
N TYR A 428 1.55 -11.92 15.54
CA TYR A 428 0.57 -10.96 16.06
C TYR A 428 -0.51 -11.66 16.90
N PRO A 429 -1.10 -10.97 17.88
CA PRO A 429 -2.23 -11.49 18.63
C PRO A 429 -3.40 -11.89 17.72
N PRO A 430 -4.29 -12.80 18.17
CA PRO A 430 -5.54 -13.10 17.48
C PRO A 430 -6.33 -11.83 17.14
N VAL A 431 -7.15 -11.89 16.09
CA VAL A 431 -7.91 -10.73 15.60
C VAL A 431 -8.77 -10.14 16.72
N GLU A 432 -9.36 -10.99 17.55
CA GLU A 432 -10.14 -10.64 18.73
C GLU A 432 -9.33 -9.75 19.69
N ALA A 433 -8.15 -10.20 20.10
CA ALA A 433 -7.28 -9.43 21.00
C ALA A 433 -6.82 -8.10 20.35
N GLN A 434 -6.57 -8.08 19.04
CA GLN A 434 -6.27 -6.82 18.33
C GLN A 434 -7.47 -5.85 18.36
N VAL A 435 -8.70 -6.36 18.25
CA VAL A 435 -9.93 -5.55 18.34
C VAL A 435 -10.18 -5.05 19.76
N GLU A 436 -9.81 -5.80 20.80
CA GLU A 436 -9.83 -5.29 22.19
C GLU A 436 -8.89 -4.11 22.38
N VAL A 437 -7.69 -4.16 21.80
CA VAL A 437 -6.76 -3.02 21.81
C VAL A 437 -7.35 -1.81 21.09
N ILE A 438 -8.04 -2.03 19.97
CA ILE A 438 -8.74 -0.96 19.24
C ILE A 438 -9.88 -0.37 20.07
N LYS A 439 -10.68 -1.22 20.74
CA LYS A 439 -11.77 -0.81 21.62
C LYS A 439 -11.29 0.08 22.76
N ALA A 440 -10.11 -0.21 23.32
CA ALA A 440 -9.54 0.56 24.41
C ALA A 440 -9.25 2.04 24.05
N PHE A 441 -9.18 2.41 22.77
CA PHE A 441 -9.10 3.83 22.37
C PHE A 441 -10.41 4.58 22.57
N ASN A 442 -11.54 3.88 22.71
CA ASN A 442 -12.88 4.44 22.87
C ASN A 442 -13.22 5.51 21.82
N MET A 443 -12.92 5.20 20.56
CA MET A 443 -13.16 6.07 19.40
C MET A 443 -13.85 5.27 18.30
N PRO A 444 -14.76 5.87 17.51
CA PRO A 444 -15.27 5.23 16.30
C PRO A 444 -14.17 4.96 15.28
N LEU A 445 -14.34 3.89 14.49
CA LEU A 445 -13.35 3.46 13.52
C LEU A 445 -13.59 4.10 12.16
N LEU A 446 -12.52 4.67 11.60
CA LEU A 446 -12.40 4.92 10.17
C LEU A 446 -11.52 3.80 9.60
N LEU A 447 -12.14 2.79 8.98
CA LEU A 447 -11.41 1.64 8.46
C LEU A 447 -10.78 1.98 7.11
N VAL A 448 -9.51 1.64 6.92
CA VAL A 448 -8.75 1.98 5.70
C VAL A 448 -8.23 0.73 4.98
N ASP A 449 -8.53 0.60 3.69
CA ASP A 449 -8.09 -0.52 2.83
C ASP A 449 -7.52 -0.03 1.49
N ASP A 450 -6.81 -0.91 0.78
CA ASP A 450 -6.32 -0.61 -0.57
C ASP A 450 -7.39 -0.70 -1.64
N LEU A 451 -8.15 -1.79 -1.65
CA LEU A 451 -9.14 -2.05 -2.69
C LEU A 451 -10.36 -2.77 -2.12
N VAL A 452 -11.55 -2.24 -2.42
CA VAL A 452 -12.82 -2.90 -2.12
C VAL A 452 -13.56 -3.24 -3.41
N ASP A 453 -13.49 -4.53 -3.75
CA ASP A 453 -14.31 -5.16 -4.79
C ASP A 453 -15.44 -6.00 -4.17
N LYS A 454 -15.16 -7.25 -3.78
CA LYS A 454 -16.18 -8.10 -3.14
C LYS A 454 -16.44 -7.81 -1.66
N GLY A 455 -15.58 -7.02 -1.01
CA GLY A 455 -15.68 -6.68 0.43
C GLY A 455 -15.43 -7.85 1.40
N LEU A 456 -14.82 -8.94 0.92
CA LEU A 456 -14.67 -10.19 1.68
C LEU A 456 -13.77 -10.06 2.92
N ARG A 457 -12.72 -9.24 2.85
CA ARG A 457 -11.84 -8.98 4.01
C ARG A 457 -12.61 -8.27 5.13
N LEU A 458 -13.33 -7.20 4.79
CA LEU A 458 -14.21 -6.50 5.72
C LEU A 458 -15.27 -7.45 6.30
N GLN A 459 -15.90 -8.29 5.47
CA GLN A 459 -16.88 -9.28 5.93
C GLN A 459 -16.31 -10.23 6.99
N ALA A 460 -15.07 -10.68 6.83
CA ALA A 460 -14.41 -11.56 7.81
C ALA A 460 -14.09 -10.83 9.13
N LEU A 461 -13.77 -9.53 9.07
CA LEU A 461 -13.40 -8.72 10.24
C LEU A 461 -14.60 -8.13 10.99
N GLU A 462 -15.67 -7.81 10.27
CA GLU A 462 -16.89 -7.16 10.78
C GLU A 462 -17.49 -7.86 12.00
N ARG A 463 -17.45 -9.21 12.02
CA ARG A 463 -17.96 -10.01 13.14
C ARG A 463 -17.27 -9.66 14.47
N HIS A 464 -15.98 -9.34 14.45
CA HIS A 464 -15.22 -9.03 15.66
C HIS A 464 -15.56 -7.63 16.18
N PHE A 465 -15.72 -6.65 15.29
CA PHE A 465 -16.15 -5.30 15.68
C PHE A 465 -17.56 -5.30 16.28
N LYS A 466 -18.50 -6.03 15.65
CA LYS A 466 -19.87 -6.15 16.15
C LYS A 466 -19.94 -6.86 17.49
N ALA A 467 -19.23 -7.97 17.66
CA ALA A 467 -19.18 -8.71 18.91
C ALA A 467 -18.68 -7.85 20.08
N MET A 468 -17.70 -6.98 19.83
CA MET A 468 -17.12 -6.10 20.85
C MET A 468 -17.80 -4.73 20.95
N GLN A 469 -18.85 -4.50 20.15
CA GLN A 469 -19.60 -3.23 20.07
C GLN A 469 -18.72 -2.03 19.73
N VAL A 470 -17.75 -2.21 18.84
CA VAL A 470 -16.87 -1.13 18.38
C VAL A 470 -17.56 -0.39 17.22
N PRO A 471 -17.89 0.90 17.36
CA PRO A 471 -18.60 1.63 16.31
C PRO A 471 -17.69 1.89 15.12
N VAL A 472 -18.20 1.71 13.90
CA VAL A 472 -17.50 2.00 12.65
C VAL A 472 -18.16 3.22 12.00
N ALA A 473 -17.45 4.34 11.96
CA ALA A 473 -17.93 5.59 11.39
C ALA A 473 -17.95 5.59 9.86
N GLY A 474 -17.02 4.84 9.23
CA GLY A 474 -16.96 4.73 7.79
C GLY A 474 -15.77 3.93 7.28
N LEU A 475 -15.74 3.78 5.96
CA LEU A 475 -14.70 3.08 5.21
C LEU A 475 -14.04 4.07 4.26
N VAL A 476 -12.70 4.07 4.20
CA VAL A 476 -11.91 4.80 3.22
C VAL A 476 -11.06 3.80 2.45
N VAL A 477 -11.18 3.80 1.13
CA VAL A 477 -10.49 2.81 0.28
C VAL A 477 -9.74 3.49 -0.85
N GLY A 478 -8.63 2.91 -1.29
CA GLY A 478 -7.89 3.43 -2.45
C GLY A 478 -8.72 3.32 -3.73
N ILE A 479 -9.12 2.10 -4.07
CA ILE A 479 -9.94 1.78 -5.25
C ILE A 479 -11.24 1.10 -4.81
N MET A 480 -12.38 1.52 -5.37
CA MET A 480 -13.69 0.94 -5.09
C MET A 480 -14.40 0.54 -6.38
N SER A 481 -14.88 -0.70 -6.44
CA SER A 481 -15.78 -1.14 -7.52
C SER A 481 -17.23 -0.75 -7.26
N GLY A 482 -18.07 -0.76 -8.31
CA GLY A 482 -19.52 -0.60 -8.17
C GLY A 482 -20.15 -1.67 -7.26
N LEU A 483 -19.76 -2.93 -7.43
CA LEU A 483 -20.23 -4.03 -6.58
C LEU A 483 -19.83 -3.85 -5.11
N GLY A 484 -18.60 -3.36 -4.88
CA GLY A 484 -18.08 -3.08 -3.55
C GLY A 484 -18.83 -1.98 -2.84
N LYS A 485 -19.15 -0.89 -3.56
CA LYS A 485 -19.99 0.20 -3.07
C LYS A 485 -21.35 -0.30 -2.62
N VAL A 486 -22.08 -0.97 -3.51
CA VAL A 486 -23.44 -1.49 -3.23
C VAL A 486 -23.42 -2.44 -2.02
N ARG A 487 -22.42 -3.31 -1.92
CA ARG A 487 -22.30 -4.26 -0.79
C ARG A 487 -22.01 -3.56 0.54
N ALA A 488 -21.16 -2.53 0.54
CA ALA A 488 -20.86 -1.77 1.74
C ALA A 488 -22.08 -0.96 2.20
N GLU A 489 -22.75 -0.26 1.28
CA GLU A 489 -23.94 0.55 1.57
C GLU A 489 -25.12 -0.31 2.06
N LYS A 490 -25.33 -1.49 1.45
CA LYS A 490 -26.35 -2.46 1.91
C LYS A 490 -26.12 -2.93 3.36
N LYS A 491 -24.87 -2.92 3.82
CA LYS A 491 -24.51 -3.22 5.22
C LYS A 491 -24.60 -2.01 6.16
N GLY A 492 -24.98 -0.84 5.65
CA GLY A 492 -25.09 0.40 6.41
C GLY A 492 -23.76 1.15 6.57
N TYR A 493 -22.71 0.79 5.82
CA TYR A 493 -21.44 1.50 5.87
C TYR A 493 -21.42 2.68 4.91
N ARG A 494 -21.04 3.85 5.41
CA ARG A 494 -20.57 4.96 4.57
C ARG A 494 -19.19 4.60 4.03
N ILE A 495 -19.05 4.53 2.71
CA ILE A 495 -17.79 4.20 2.03
C ILE A 495 -17.37 5.34 1.11
N LEU A 496 -16.09 5.70 1.18
CA LEU A 496 -15.45 6.71 0.35
C LEU A 496 -14.22 6.10 -0.32
N ALA A 497 -13.99 6.50 -1.56
CA ALA A 497 -12.90 5.94 -2.36
C ALA A 497 -12.04 7.05 -2.96
N GLY A 498 -10.74 6.81 -3.05
CA GLY A 498 -9.83 7.64 -3.83
C GLY A 498 -10.16 7.58 -5.32
N TYR A 499 -10.41 6.37 -5.82
CA TYR A 499 -10.86 6.10 -7.18
C TYR A 499 -12.08 5.18 -7.17
N TYR A 500 -13.15 5.61 -7.84
CA TYR A 500 -14.35 4.81 -8.05
C TYR A 500 -14.37 4.29 -9.49
N LEU A 501 -14.51 2.97 -9.64
CA LEU A 501 -14.54 2.24 -10.91
C LEU A 501 -15.80 1.36 -10.96
N PRO A 502 -16.95 1.86 -11.43
CA PRO A 502 -18.23 1.16 -11.32
C PRO A 502 -18.20 -0.24 -11.98
N ASN A 503 -17.60 -0.35 -13.16
CA ASN A 503 -17.65 -1.54 -14.03
C ASN A 503 -16.29 -2.23 -14.20
N MET A 504 -15.47 -2.29 -13.15
CA MET A 504 -14.13 -2.90 -13.23
C MET A 504 -14.18 -4.41 -13.57
N THR A 505 -13.52 -4.82 -14.66
CA THR A 505 -13.49 -6.23 -15.12
C THR A 505 -12.57 -7.09 -14.26
N ALA A 506 -11.38 -6.57 -13.95
CA ALA A 506 -10.37 -7.27 -13.18
C ALA A 506 -9.46 -6.28 -12.44
N TRP A 507 -8.82 -6.78 -11.40
CA TRP A 507 -7.80 -6.02 -10.68
C TRP A 507 -6.62 -6.89 -10.28
N TYR A 508 -5.44 -6.27 -10.21
CA TYR A 508 -4.18 -6.91 -9.90
C TYR A 508 -3.35 -6.08 -8.92
N SER A 509 -2.62 -6.77 -8.04
CA SER A 509 -1.47 -6.20 -7.33
C SER A 509 -0.21 -6.73 -7.99
N GLU A 510 0.69 -5.84 -8.41
CA GLU A 510 1.97 -6.18 -9.06
C GLU A 510 2.74 -7.22 -8.24
N SER A 511 2.82 -7.05 -6.92
CA SER A 511 3.54 -7.94 -6.01
C SER A 511 2.98 -9.37 -5.97
N HIS A 512 1.68 -9.57 -6.24
CA HIS A 512 1.05 -10.88 -6.22
C HIS A 512 1.36 -11.70 -7.48
N LEU A 513 1.89 -11.05 -8.52
CA LEU A 513 2.24 -11.67 -9.80
C LEU A 513 3.70 -12.14 -9.85
N TYR A 514 4.53 -11.75 -8.88
CA TYR A 514 5.93 -12.14 -8.83
C TYR A 514 6.20 -13.11 -7.66
N PRO A 515 6.67 -14.35 -7.93
CA PRO A 515 7.04 -15.30 -6.89
C PRO A 515 8.07 -14.74 -5.91
N PHE A 516 7.98 -15.13 -4.64
CA PHE A 516 8.85 -14.68 -3.53
C PHE A 516 8.76 -13.19 -3.15
N ILE A 517 8.07 -12.35 -3.93
CA ILE A 517 7.92 -10.91 -3.66
C ILE A 517 6.64 -10.63 -2.84
N GLY A 518 5.51 -11.18 -3.27
CA GLY A 518 4.21 -10.99 -2.63
C GLY A 518 3.29 -12.20 -2.81
N GLY A 519 1.99 -11.99 -2.63
CA GLY A 519 0.98 -13.04 -2.71
C GLY A 519 0.17 -13.18 -1.42
N ASP A 520 -0.96 -13.86 -1.54
CA ASP A 520 -1.83 -14.17 -0.40
C ASP A 520 -1.24 -15.37 0.37
N ALA A 521 -1.45 -15.46 1.68
CA ALA A 521 -0.91 -16.55 2.50
C ALA A 521 -1.62 -17.88 2.22
N TYR A 522 -0.95 -18.98 2.55
CA TYR A 522 -1.49 -20.33 2.44
C TYR A 522 -1.58 -21.02 3.82
N TYR A 523 -2.65 -21.80 4.03
CA TYR A 523 -2.87 -22.54 5.28
C TYR A 523 -2.25 -23.94 5.24
N SER A 524 -1.19 -24.18 6.01
CA SER A 524 -0.52 -25.49 6.11
C SER A 524 -1.05 -26.42 7.23
N GLY A 525 -1.89 -25.92 8.15
CA GLY A 525 -2.24 -26.61 9.39
C GLY A 525 -2.15 -25.65 10.58
N ASP A 526 -1.07 -25.65 11.35
CA ASP A 526 -1.01 -24.83 12.58
C ASP A 526 0.11 -23.77 12.63
N ASP A 527 1.02 -23.70 11.65
CA ASP A 527 2.18 -22.82 11.75
C ASP A 527 2.22 -21.72 10.70
N LEU A 528 1.49 -20.63 10.97
CA LEU A 528 1.87 -19.31 10.47
C LEU A 528 2.97 -18.67 11.35
N ALA A 529 3.48 -19.36 12.38
CA ALA A 529 4.51 -18.82 13.28
C ALA A 529 5.90 -18.62 12.63
N SER A 530 6.09 -19.08 11.39
CA SER A 530 7.34 -18.91 10.65
C SER A 530 7.58 -17.45 10.25
N ASN A 531 8.84 -17.02 10.35
CA ASN A 531 9.29 -15.74 9.80
C ASN A 531 9.19 -15.67 8.28
N ILE A 532 8.94 -16.79 7.59
CA ILE A 532 8.75 -16.91 6.15
C ILE A 532 7.36 -17.50 5.91
N LEU A 533 6.53 -16.76 5.18
CA LEU A 533 5.14 -17.14 4.91
C LEU A 533 5.02 -17.95 3.62
N PRO A 534 4.41 -19.15 3.67
CA PRO A 534 3.91 -19.81 2.48
C PRO A 534 2.87 -18.92 1.80
N SER A 535 2.99 -18.76 0.48
CA SER A 535 2.14 -17.86 -0.31
C SER A 535 1.66 -18.48 -1.60
N VAL A 536 0.57 -17.94 -2.11
CA VAL A 536 0.00 -18.30 -3.41
C VAL A 536 0.05 -17.06 -4.28
N ASN A 537 0.81 -17.15 -5.37
CA ASN A 537 0.83 -16.16 -6.44
C ASN A 537 -0.32 -16.45 -7.41
N LYS A 538 -0.97 -15.41 -7.93
CA LYS A 538 -2.17 -15.54 -8.79
C LYS A 538 -1.81 -15.78 -10.26
N ILE A 539 -0.81 -16.62 -10.50
CA ILE A 539 -0.29 -17.02 -11.80
C ILE A 539 0.03 -18.51 -11.79
N MET A 540 0.09 -19.13 -12.97
CA MET A 540 0.56 -20.51 -13.11
C MET A 540 2.09 -20.59 -12.92
N PRO A 541 2.62 -21.72 -12.41
CA PRO A 541 1.93 -22.96 -12.07
C PRO A 541 1.27 -22.99 -10.67
N TYR A 542 1.34 -21.90 -9.89
CA TYR A 542 0.87 -21.90 -8.50
C TYR A 542 -0.65 -21.86 -8.36
N MET A 543 -1.31 -21.00 -9.15
CA MET A 543 -2.75 -20.85 -9.14
C MET A 543 -3.26 -20.33 -10.48
N CYS A 544 -4.30 -20.96 -11.01
CA CYS A 544 -5.10 -20.35 -12.08
C CYS A 544 -6.16 -19.45 -11.44
N SER A 545 -5.94 -18.13 -11.47
CA SER A 545 -6.89 -17.17 -10.93
C SER A 545 -8.18 -17.17 -11.76
N ARG A 546 -9.34 -17.25 -11.10
CA ARG A 546 -10.65 -17.14 -11.76
C ARG A 546 -10.99 -15.70 -12.20
N ASN A 547 -10.09 -14.74 -11.96
CA ASN A 547 -10.26 -13.34 -12.37
C ASN A 547 -9.84 -13.19 -13.84
N GLY A 548 -10.81 -12.97 -14.73
CA GLY A 548 -10.59 -12.65 -16.14
C GLY A 548 -11.12 -13.69 -17.12
N ALA A 549 -11.41 -13.22 -18.34
CA ALA A 549 -12.08 -13.95 -19.42
C ALA A 549 -11.17 -14.92 -20.20
N THR A 550 -9.86 -14.93 -19.92
CA THR A 550 -8.88 -15.71 -20.69
C THR A 550 -8.57 -17.04 -19.99
N SER A 551 -9.03 -18.13 -20.60
CA SER A 551 -8.66 -19.50 -20.29
C SER A 551 -7.72 -20.06 -21.37
N GLY A 552 -6.99 -21.13 -21.07
CA GLY A 552 -6.06 -21.76 -22.02
C GLY A 552 -4.76 -20.97 -22.21
N LYS A 553 -4.31 -20.83 -23.47
CA LYS A 553 -2.98 -20.31 -23.85
C LYS A 553 -2.69 -18.90 -23.32
N GLY A 554 -3.63 -17.97 -23.42
CA GLY A 554 -3.42 -16.59 -22.92
C GLY A 554 -3.19 -16.50 -21.39
N ALA A 555 -3.64 -17.49 -20.61
CA ALA A 555 -3.29 -17.56 -19.19
C ALA A 555 -1.87 -18.08 -18.95
N ILE A 556 -1.38 -18.97 -19.81
CA ILE A 556 0.00 -19.44 -19.80
C ILE A 556 0.94 -18.31 -20.19
N ASP A 557 0.70 -17.65 -21.31
CA ASP A 557 1.56 -16.58 -21.83
C ASP A 557 1.70 -15.43 -20.82
N PHE A 558 0.57 -15.02 -20.22
CA PHE A 558 0.57 -14.04 -19.14
C PHE A 558 1.39 -14.49 -17.93
N SER A 559 1.19 -15.73 -17.48
CA SER A 559 1.92 -16.29 -16.33
C SER A 559 3.41 -16.41 -16.63
N MET A 560 3.78 -16.80 -17.85
CA MET A 560 5.16 -16.91 -18.31
C MET A 560 5.86 -15.56 -18.29
N SER A 561 5.21 -14.52 -18.83
CA SER A 561 5.69 -13.14 -18.74
C SER A 561 5.93 -12.73 -17.28
N CYS A 562 4.98 -13.01 -16.38
CA CYS A 562 5.13 -12.73 -14.95
C CYS A 562 6.32 -13.48 -14.30
N LEU A 563 6.55 -14.75 -14.65
CA LEU A 563 7.69 -15.53 -14.17
C LEU A 563 9.02 -14.95 -14.63
N HIS A 564 9.16 -14.59 -15.91
CA HIS A 564 10.39 -13.97 -16.44
C HIS A 564 10.69 -12.62 -15.78
N GLN A 565 9.65 -11.81 -15.55
CA GLN A 565 9.82 -10.54 -14.84
C GLN A 565 10.17 -10.75 -13.36
N GLY A 566 9.50 -11.69 -12.68
CA GLY A 566 9.84 -12.09 -11.31
C GLY A 566 11.28 -12.57 -11.18
N LEU A 567 11.73 -13.41 -12.12
CA LEU A 567 13.11 -13.91 -12.19
C LEU A 567 14.11 -12.76 -12.34
N SER A 568 13.87 -11.85 -13.28
CA SER A 568 14.74 -10.69 -13.53
C SER A 568 14.91 -9.82 -12.28
N ILE A 569 13.82 -9.58 -11.56
CA ILE A 569 13.83 -8.79 -10.31
C ILE A 569 14.62 -9.52 -9.23
N ILE A 570 14.35 -10.81 -9.03
CA ILE A 570 15.00 -11.64 -8.00
C ILE A 570 16.50 -11.79 -8.26
N GLU A 571 16.92 -12.07 -9.49
CA GLU A 571 18.34 -12.16 -9.84
C GLU A 571 19.09 -10.86 -9.58
N LYS A 572 18.47 -9.70 -9.89
CA LYS A 572 19.08 -8.40 -9.57
C LYS A 572 19.22 -8.19 -8.07
N ILE A 573 18.21 -8.59 -7.30
CA ILE A 573 18.24 -8.54 -5.84
C ILE A 573 19.33 -9.46 -5.27
N GLU A 574 19.41 -10.70 -5.75
CA GLU A 574 20.43 -11.68 -5.36
C GLU A 574 21.84 -11.17 -5.65
N GLN A 575 22.05 -10.55 -6.82
CA GLN A 575 23.30 -9.90 -7.18
C GLN A 575 23.66 -8.79 -6.18
N LYS A 576 22.74 -7.84 -5.93
CA LYS A 576 22.98 -6.74 -4.98
C LYS A 576 23.23 -7.22 -3.58
N TYR A 577 22.54 -8.26 -3.17
CA TYR A 577 22.73 -8.90 -1.89
C TYR A 577 24.13 -9.53 -1.78
N HIS A 578 24.57 -10.25 -2.83
CA HIS A 578 25.89 -10.84 -2.90
C HIS A 578 27.00 -9.78 -2.90
N ASP A 579 26.83 -8.70 -3.64
CA ASP A 579 27.81 -7.60 -3.69
C ASP A 579 28.00 -6.96 -2.32
N ALA A 580 26.91 -6.74 -1.59
CA ALA A 580 26.94 -6.11 -0.27
C ALA A 580 27.50 -7.03 0.83
N TYR A 581 27.32 -8.35 0.71
CA TYR A 581 27.57 -9.28 1.83
C TYR A 581 28.46 -10.48 1.52
N ARG A 582 28.93 -10.62 0.27
CA ARG A 582 29.81 -11.70 -0.24
C ARG A 582 29.28 -13.11 0.02
N ARG A 583 27.95 -13.28 -0.03
CA ARG A 583 27.28 -14.56 0.20
C ARG A 583 25.92 -14.61 -0.51
N PRO A 584 25.39 -15.79 -0.85
CA PRO A 584 24.12 -15.91 -1.55
C PRO A 584 22.92 -15.45 -0.70
N LEU A 585 21.90 -14.94 -1.39
CA LEU A 585 20.56 -14.71 -0.84
C LEU A 585 19.75 -16.00 -0.98
N THR A 586 19.92 -16.92 -0.02
CA THR A 586 19.09 -18.13 0.00
C THR A 586 17.69 -17.82 0.55
N ILE A 587 16.73 -18.72 0.33
CA ILE A 587 15.34 -18.55 0.78
C ILE A 587 15.26 -18.26 2.29
N ASN A 588 16.08 -18.91 3.11
CA ASN A 588 16.22 -18.65 4.56
C ASN A 588 16.67 -17.23 4.93
N ARG A 589 16.94 -16.36 3.95
CA ARG A 589 17.51 -15.02 4.11
C ARG A 589 16.67 -13.95 3.44
N LEU A 590 15.51 -14.33 2.88
CA LEU A 590 14.55 -13.40 2.28
C LEU A 590 14.12 -12.30 3.25
N ASN A 591 14.04 -12.60 4.55
CA ASN A 591 13.71 -11.60 5.56
C ASN A 591 14.73 -10.46 5.67
N GLU A 592 15.94 -10.56 5.11
CA GLU A 592 16.92 -9.46 5.09
C GLU A 592 16.66 -8.45 3.99
N VAL A 593 15.85 -8.82 2.99
CA VAL A 593 15.53 -8.05 1.78
C VAL A 593 14.07 -7.63 1.76
N PHE A 594 13.16 -8.56 2.05
CA PHE A 594 11.72 -8.34 1.98
C PHE A 594 11.15 -7.98 3.34
N VAL A 595 10.13 -7.13 3.35
CA VAL A 595 9.45 -6.74 4.59
C VAL A 595 8.57 -7.86 5.12
N THR A 596 7.89 -8.58 4.22
CA THR A 596 7.16 -9.82 4.52
C THR A 596 7.68 -10.90 3.58
N PRO A 597 8.66 -11.71 3.98
CA PRO A 597 9.24 -12.73 3.12
C PRO A 597 8.20 -13.82 2.82
N ARG A 598 8.07 -14.15 1.54
CA ARG A 598 7.05 -15.05 1.02
C ARG A 598 7.73 -16.18 0.24
N VAL A 599 7.13 -17.37 0.27
CA VAL A 599 7.60 -18.53 -0.47
C VAL A 599 6.42 -19.18 -1.18
N PRO A 600 6.46 -19.32 -2.52
CA PRO A 600 5.38 -19.96 -3.26
C PRO A 600 5.09 -21.37 -2.75
N TYR A 601 3.81 -21.72 -2.66
CA TYR A 601 3.36 -23.04 -2.26
C TYR A 601 3.24 -23.98 -3.46
N TYR A 602 3.78 -25.20 -3.33
CA TYR A 602 3.81 -26.23 -4.38
C TYR A 602 2.99 -27.49 -4.07
N GLY A 603 2.30 -27.52 -2.93
CA GLY A 603 1.66 -28.73 -2.42
C GLY A 603 2.28 -29.22 -1.12
N LYS A 604 1.48 -29.90 -0.28
CA LYS A 604 1.84 -30.28 1.10
C LYS A 604 3.07 -31.19 1.19
N LYS A 605 3.32 -32.00 0.14
CA LYS A 605 4.43 -32.96 0.09
C LYS A 605 5.66 -32.45 -0.67
N MET A 606 5.56 -31.31 -1.37
CA MET A 606 6.70 -30.71 -2.05
C MET A 606 7.34 -29.70 -1.10
N GLN A 607 8.50 -30.06 -0.55
CA GLN A 607 9.28 -29.14 0.27
C GLN A 607 10.34 -28.46 -0.57
N ILE A 608 10.44 -27.15 -0.44
CA ILE A 608 11.50 -26.37 -1.07
C ILE A 608 12.72 -26.43 -0.17
N ASN A 609 13.89 -26.69 -0.75
CA ASN A 609 15.14 -26.54 -0.03
C ASN A 609 15.41 -25.06 0.25
N HIS A 610 15.26 -24.64 1.50
CA HIS A 610 15.43 -23.25 1.93
C HIS A 610 16.87 -22.71 1.85
N SER A 611 17.84 -23.59 1.57
CA SER A 611 19.23 -23.20 1.28
C SER A 611 19.46 -22.86 -0.19
N SER A 612 18.47 -23.04 -1.06
CA SER A 612 18.55 -22.71 -2.48
C SER A 612 18.36 -21.21 -2.74
N LEU A 613 18.78 -20.75 -3.91
CA LEU A 613 18.46 -19.42 -4.41
C LEU A 613 16.99 -19.36 -4.87
N PRO A 614 16.27 -18.29 -4.55
CA PRO A 614 14.93 -18.05 -5.10
C PRO A 614 14.89 -18.07 -6.63
N SER A 615 15.91 -17.51 -7.32
CA SER A 615 15.98 -17.50 -8.79
C SER A 615 16.01 -18.90 -9.40
N ASP A 616 16.74 -19.85 -8.79
CA ASP A 616 16.81 -21.24 -9.25
C ASP A 616 15.45 -21.93 -9.18
N ILE A 617 14.64 -21.59 -8.15
CA ILE A 617 13.27 -22.11 -8.05
C ILE A 617 12.40 -21.54 -9.17
N ILE A 618 12.46 -20.22 -9.43
CA ILE A 618 11.67 -19.60 -10.50
C ILE A 618 12.08 -20.15 -11.87
N LYS A 619 13.36 -20.42 -12.12
CA LYS A 619 13.83 -21.07 -13.35
C LYS A 619 13.19 -22.44 -13.56
N ASN A 620 13.07 -23.24 -12.50
CA ASN A 620 12.36 -24.52 -12.57
C ASN A 620 10.86 -24.34 -12.85
N ASP A 621 10.24 -23.28 -12.32
CA ASP A 621 8.83 -22.99 -12.58
C ASP A 621 8.55 -22.56 -14.02
N VAL A 622 9.48 -21.80 -14.62
CA VAL A 622 9.45 -21.48 -16.05
C VAL A 622 9.46 -22.77 -16.87
N ILE A 623 10.42 -23.67 -16.62
CA ILE A 623 10.51 -24.96 -17.32
C ILE A 623 9.22 -25.77 -17.14
N ARG A 624 8.66 -25.81 -15.93
CA ARG A 624 7.41 -26.52 -15.65
C ARG A 624 6.25 -25.95 -16.47
N LEU A 625 6.16 -24.63 -16.59
CA LEU A 625 5.11 -23.97 -17.35
C LEU A 625 5.29 -24.16 -18.87
N GLU A 626 6.52 -24.16 -19.37
CA GLU A 626 6.84 -24.49 -20.78
C GLU A 626 6.41 -25.92 -21.14
N GLN A 627 6.60 -26.87 -20.23
CA GLN A 627 6.13 -28.24 -20.40
C GLN A 627 4.60 -28.31 -20.48
N ILE A 628 3.89 -27.56 -19.62
CA ILE A 628 2.43 -27.47 -19.68
C ILE A 628 1.97 -26.85 -20.99
N MET A 629 2.65 -25.79 -21.46
CA MET A 629 2.36 -25.15 -22.75
C MET A 629 2.47 -26.15 -23.91
N THR A 630 3.54 -26.93 -23.92
CA THR A 630 3.77 -27.98 -24.94
C THR A 630 2.65 -29.02 -24.97
N LEU A 631 2.00 -29.31 -23.82
CA LEU A 631 0.86 -30.23 -23.75
C LEU A 631 -0.44 -29.63 -24.27
N ILE A 632 -0.61 -28.31 -24.23
CA ILE A 632 -1.81 -27.62 -24.73
C ILE A 632 -1.72 -27.35 -26.23
N GLU A 633 -0.50 -27.22 -26.77
CA GLU A 633 -0.25 -27.01 -28.20
C GLU A 633 -0.26 -28.31 -29.03
N ARG A 634 -0.22 -29.47 -28.38
CA ARG A 634 -0.42 -30.79 -29.00
C ARG A 634 -1.88 -31.20 -28.92
#